data_AF-A0A6G0XPA8-F1
#
_entry.id   AF-A0A6G0XPA8-F1
#
_cell.length_a   1.000
_cell.length_b   1.000
_cell.length_c   1.000
_cell.angle_alpha   90.00
_cell.angle_beta   90.00
_cell.angle_gamma   90.00
#
_symmetry.space_group_name_H-M   'P 1'
#
loop_
_entity.id
_entity.type
_entity.pdbx_description
1 polymer ?
#
loop_
_entity_poly.entity_id
_entity_poly.type
_entity_poly.pdbx_seq_one_letter_code
_entity_poly.pdbx_strand_id
1 'polypeptide(L)'
;MLQCTTNVVEQYPNKEQQRAPLVSHASGRSHSVDIPAKSDPSIEDELDEAGLGLPRSRSAPSLASLDGESSFICVHSPKPESVWKWGQSAFLMWERRDSSISEVRIVLRRKGASASTLVADHVENNGLFVYQAVPAGITPANDYYIRIMSMDGTQVADSGCFSIVA
;
A
#
# COMPACT_ATOMS: atom_id res chain seq x y z
N MET A 1 47.35 -15.86 -19.40
CA MET A 1 47.21 -15.10 -20.66
C MET A 1 45.74 -15.18 -21.06
N LEU A 2 45.08 -14.03 -21.06
CA LEU A 2 43.80 -13.67 -21.71
C LEU A 2 42.48 -14.34 -21.25
N GLN A 3 41.60 -13.44 -20.79
CA GLN A 3 40.15 -13.57 -20.58
C GLN A 3 39.43 -13.73 -21.92
N CYS A 4 38.27 -14.38 -21.92
CA CYS A 4 37.21 -14.09 -22.89
C CYS A 4 35.89 -13.90 -22.14
N THR A 5 35.51 -12.64 -22.05
CA THR A 5 34.18 -12.13 -21.68
C THR A 5 33.21 -12.37 -22.84
N THR A 6 31.93 -12.55 -22.54
CA THR A 6 30.85 -12.29 -23.52
C THR A 6 29.70 -11.64 -22.78
N ASN A 7 29.59 -10.34 -22.99
CA ASN A 7 28.43 -9.53 -22.67
C ASN A 7 27.38 -9.76 -23.76
N VAL A 8 26.15 -10.10 -23.38
CA VAL A 8 24.98 -9.98 -24.26
C VAL A 8 24.22 -8.75 -23.81
N VAL A 9 24.25 -7.72 -24.66
CA VAL A 9 23.46 -6.50 -24.55
C VAL A 9 22.10 -6.81 -25.20
N GLU A 10 21.04 -6.98 -24.41
CA GLU A 10 19.68 -6.96 -24.94
C GLU A 10 19.20 -5.51 -25.04
N GLN A 11 19.06 -5.05 -26.29
CA GLN A 11 18.42 -3.78 -26.63
C GLN A 11 16.91 -4.02 -26.79
N TYR A 12 16.10 -3.35 -25.97
CA TYR A 12 14.65 -3.29 -26.15
C TYR A 12 14.29 -2.07 -27.03
N PRO A 13 13.47 -2.23 -28.09
CA PRO A 13 13.06 -1.10 -28.91
C PRO A 13 11.89 -0.31 -28.27
N ASN A 14 12.08 1.01 -28.32
CA ASN A 14 11.17 2.10 -27.99
C ASN A 14 9.82 2.00 -28.74
N LYS A 15 8.70 2.16 -28.03
CA LYS A 15 7.39 2.46 -28.63
C LYS A 15 6.86 3.78 -28.10
N GLU A 16 7.15 4.81 -28.88
CA GLU A 16 6.48 6.10 -28.92
C GLU A 16 4.99 5.93 -29.23
N GLN A 17 4.11 6.45 -28.36
CA GLN A 17 2.72 6.70 -28.73
C GLN A 17 2.34 8.13 -28.33
N GLN A 18 2.17 8.95 -29.37
CA GLN A 18 1.83 10.37 -29.31
C GLN A 18 0.31 10.58 -29.07
N ARG A 19 0.02 11.40 -28.05
CA ARG A 19 -0.93 12.56 -27.94
C ARG A 19 -2.33 12.53 -28.58
N ALA A 20 -3.35 12.91 -27.79
CA ALA A 20 -4.38 13.91 -28.15
C ALA A 20 -5.07 14.52 -26.89
N PRO A 21 -5.41 15.84 -26.86
CA PRO A 21 -6.04 16.50 -25.70
C PRO A 21 -7.51 16.99 -25.91
N LEU A 22 -8.17 17.29 -24.77
CA LEU A 22 -9.22 18.31 -24.47
C LEU A 22 -10.60 18.34 -25.18
N VAL A 23 -11.69 18.27 -24.38
CA VAL A 23 -12.91 19.15 -24.34
C VAL A 23 -13.65 18.85 -23.00
N SER A 24 -13.59 19.64 -21.92
CA SER A 24 -14.32 20.88 -21.52
C SER A 24 -15.87 20.82 -21.43
N HIS A 25 -16.34 20.74 -20.17
CA HIS A 25 -17.41 21.51 -19.50
C HIS A 25 -18.81 21.81 -20.10
N ALA A 26 -19.79 21.59 -19.19
CA ALA A 26 -21.00 22.40 -18.89
C ALA A 26 -22.15 22.36 -19.93
N SER A 27 -23.43 22.56 -19.59
CA SER A 27 -24.26 22.57 -18.37
C SER A 27 -25.70 22.83 -18.87
N GLY A 28 -26.71 22.43 -18.10
CA GLY A 28 -27.97 23.16 -18.05
C GLY A 28 -29.15 22.49 -18.73
N ARG A 29 -30.16 22.13 -17.90
CA ARG A 29 -31.42 22.88 -17.79
C ARG A 29 -32.48 21.99 -17.12
N SER A 30 -32.58 22.07 -15.79
CA SER A 30 -33.74 21.55 -15.06
C SER A 30 -34.71 22.70 -14.78
N HIS A 31 -35.97 22.47 -15.13
CA HIS A 31 -37.06 23.42 -15.00
C HIS A 31 -37.50 23.58 -13.54
N SER A 32 -37.67 24.84 -13.15
CA SER A 32 -38.31 25.29 -11.92
C SER A 32 -39.81 24.98 -11.94
N VAL A 33 -40.36 24.51 -10.82
CA VAL A 33 -41.78 24.70 -10.47
C VAL A 33 -41.89 25.00 -8.98
N ASP A 34 -42.21 26.25 -8.68
CA ASP A 34 -42.65 26.78 -7.38
C ASP A 34 -43.99 26.17 -6.94
N ILE A 35 -44.12 25.79 -5.65
CA ILE A 35 -45.40 25.74 -4.91
C ILE A 35 -45.13 26.14 -3.42
N PRO A 36 -46.02 26.91 -2.76
CA PRO A 36 -45.67 27.81 -1.65
C PRO A 36 -45.87 27.25 -0.22
N ALA A 37 -45.52 28.11 0.73
CA ALA A 37 -45.30 27.96 2.18
C ALA A 37 -46.46 27.52 3.10
N LYS A 38 -46.06 27.32 4.37
CA LYS A 38 -46.81 27.26 5.65
C LYS A 38 -47.22 25.82 6.03
N SER A 39 -46.95 25.27 7.21
CA SER A 39 -46.98 25.83 8.57
C SER A 39 -46.29 24.85 9.54
N ASP A 40 -45.61 25.37 10.56
CA ASP A 40 -45.23 24.63 11.78
C ASP A 40 -46.48 24.14 12.53
N PRO A 41 -46.40 23.01 13.26
CA PRO A 41 -46.49 23.16 14.71
C PRO A 41 -45.58 22.22 15.50
N SER A 42 -44.91 22.78 16.51
CA SER A 42 -44.36 22.07 17.66
C SER A 42 -45.48 21.38 18.45
N ILE A 43 -45.34 20.08 18.69
CA ILE A 43 -45.97 19.37 19.82
C ILE A 43 -44.91 18.44 20.38
N GLU A 44 -44.46 18.78 21.59
CA GLU A 44 -43.75 17.89 22.51
C GLU A 44 -44.77 16.93 23.11
N ASP A 45 -44.49 15.62 23.07
CA ASP A 45 -45.12 14.68 23.98
C ASP A 45 -44.07 13.71 24.51
N GLU A 46 -43.97 13.76 25.82
CA GLU A 46 -43.13 13.05 26.75
C GLU A 46 -43.82 11.71 27.07
N LEU A 47 -43.07 10.60 27.13
CA LEU A 47 -43.06 9.63 28.24
C LEU A 47 -42.59 8.22 27.82
N ASP A 48 -41.64 7.76 28.64
CA ASP A 48 -41.41 6.38 29.12
C ASP A 48 -41.05 5.29 28.11
N GLU A 49 -39.79 4.84 28.16
CA GLU A 49 -39.51 3.40 28.06
C GLU A 49 -38.21 3.06 28.80
N ALA A 50 -38.32 2.09 29.69
CA ALA A 50 -37.26 1.57 30.54
C ALA A 50 -36.24 0.78 29.70
N GLY A 51 -35.28 1.49 29.10
CA GLY A 51 -34.15 0.91 28.40
C GLY A 51 -33.05 0.48 29.37
N LEU A 52 -32.96 -0.83 29.62
CA LEU A 52 -31.86 -1.52 30.32
C LEU A 52 -30.49 -0.90 29.97
N GLY A 53 -29.92 -0.18 30.92
CA GLY A 53 -28.62 0.45 30.79
C GLY A 53 -27.55 -0.60 30.51
N LEU A 54 -27.10 -0.68 29.26
CA LEU A 54 -25.90 -1.41 28.88
C LEU A 54 -24.73 -0.79 29.67
N PRO A 55 -24.05 -1.54 30.55
CA PRO A 55 -22.93 -0.98 31.29
C PRO A 55 -21.85 -0.56 30.29
N ARG A 56 -21.65 0.76 30.28
CA ARG A 56 -20.52 1.55 29.78
C ARG A 56 -19.46 0.69 29.11
N SER A 57 -19.36 0.85 27.80
CA SER A 57 -18.30 0.36 26.92
C SER A 57 -17.02 0.15 27.69
N ARG A 58 -16.59 -1.12 27.80
CA ARG A 58 -15.24 -1.44 28.23
C ARG A 58 -14.34 -0.80 27.18
N SER A 59 -13.77 0.36 27.50
CA SER A 59 -12.71 0.94 26.72
C SER A 59 -11.59 -0.10 26.69
N ALA A 60 -11.49 -0.81 25.56
CA ALA A 60 -10.29 -1.56 25.28
C ALA A 60 -9.13 -0.55 25.34
N PRO A 61 -8.05 -0.84 26.07
CA PRO A 61 -6.87 0.02 25.96
C PRO A 61 -6.47 0.01 24.49
N SER A 62 -6.48 1.18 23.86
CA SER A 62 -5.83 1.35 22.57
C SER A 62 -4.38 0.93 22.78
N LEU A 63 -4.01 -0.24 22.26
CA LEU A 63 -2.61 -0.59 22.08
C LEU A 63 -2.06 0.47 21.15
N ALA A 64 -1.53 1.55 21.72
CA ALA A 64 -0.74 2.52 21.00
C ALA A 64 0.44 1.73 20.45
N SER A 65 0.34 1.30 19.20
CA SER A 65 1.47 0.78 18.44
C SER A 65 2.47 1.91 18.42
N LEU A 66 3.52 1.81 19.25
CA LEU A 66 4.71 2.64 19.17
C LEU A 66 5.52 2.23 17.94
N ASP A 67 4.86 2.14 16.79
CA ASP A 67 5.55 2.03 15.53
C ASP A 67 5.92 3.46 15.16
N GLY A 68 7.22 3.72 15.11
CA GLY A 68 7.77 4.88 14.44
C GLY A 68 7.35 4.80 12.98
N GLU A 69 6.14 5.30 12.71
CA GLU A 69 5.55 5.39 11.39
C GLU A 69 6.54 6.13 10.50
N SER A 70 6.96 5.48 9.42
CA SER A 70 7.96 6.06 8.53
C SER A 70 7.41 7.32 7.87
N SER A 71 8.18 8.41 7.85
CA SER A 71 7.74 9.67 7.26
C SER A 71 7.70 9.64 5.72
N PHE A 72 8.30 8.64 5.07
CA PHE A 72 8.34 8.58 3.60
C PHE A 72 7.32 7.64 2.96
N ILE A 73 6.97 6.51 3.58
CA ILE A 73 5.90 5.62 3.10
C ILE A 73 5.16 4.92 4.24
N CYS A 74 3.97 4.38 3.94
CA CYS A 74 3.28 3.38 4.77
C CYS A 74 3.14 2.07 4.02
N VAL A 75 3.66 0.94 4.50
CA VAL A 75 3.48 -0.35 3.81
C VAL A 75 2.13 -0.97 4.18
N HIS A 76 1.29 -1.23 3.18
CA HIS A 76 -0.04 -1.84 3.33
C HIS A 76 -0.09 -3.33 2.97
N SER A 77 0.80 -3.78 2.08
CA SER A 77 0.96 -5.19 1.71
C SER A 77 2.45 -5.47 1.47
N PRO A 78 2.99 -6.59 1.98
CA PRO A 78 2.29 -7.69 2.64
C PRO A 78 1.84 -7.34 4.07
N LYS A 79 0.69 -7.90 4.45
CA LYS A 79 0.14 -7.86 5.81
C LYS A 79 0.58 -9.08 6.62
N PRO A 80 0.43 -9.09 7.95
CA PRO A 80 0.84 -10.23 8.76
C PRO A 80 0.19 -11.58 8.37
N GLU A 81 -1.03 -11.55 7.86
CA GLU A 81 -1.76 -12.72 7.36
C GLU A 81 -1.40 -13.11 5.92
N SER A 82 -0.54 -12.35 5.24
CA SER A 82 -0.17 -12.63 3.85
C SER A 82 0.66 -13.90 3.73
N VAL A 83 0.36 -14.69 2.70
CA VAL A 83 1.08 -15.93 2.37
C VAL A 83 1.57 -15.84 0.94
N TRP A 84 2.89 -15.75 0.77
CA TRP A 84 3.55 -15.78 -0.54
C TRP A 84 3.96 -17.20 -0.87
N LYS A 85 3.61 -17.68 -2.06
CA LYS A 85 3.86 -19.04 -2.52
C LYS A 85 4.93 -19.04 -3.61
N TRP A 86 5.81 -20.04 -3.65
CA TRP A 86 6.81 -20.12 -4.70
C TRP A 86 6.18 -20.15 -6.10
N GLY A 87 6.86 -19.48 -7.04
CA GLY A 87 6.43 -19.36 -8.43
C GLY A 87 5.18 -18.51 -8.64
N GLN A 88 4.48 -18.09 -7.57
CA GLN A 88 3.31 -17.23 -7.67
C GLN A 88 3.72 -15.76 -7.61
N SER A 89 2.91 -14.92 -8.26
CA SER A 89 3.06 -13.48 -8.12
C SER A 89 2.62 -13.02 -6.73
N ALA A 90 3.22 -11.93 -6.26
CA ALA A 90 2.87 -11.29 -5.01
C ALA A 90 2.75 -9.78 -5.20
N PHE A 91 1.87 -9.16 -4.41
CA PHE A 91 1.59 -7.72 -4.47
C PHE A 91 2.19 -7.01 -3.27
N LEU A 92 2.98 -5.97 -3.56
CA LEU A 92 3.50 -5.04 -2.57
C LEU A 92 2.77 -3.71 -2.78
N MET A 93 2.17 -3.18 -1.72
CA MET A 93 1.39 -1.95 -1.77
C MET A 93 1.82 -1.04 -0.64
N TRP A 94 1.98 0.24 -0.93
CA TRP A 94 2.32 1.25 0.06
C TRP A 94 1.72 2.61 -0.29
N GLU A 95 1.50 3.43 0.74
CA GLU A 95 1.22 4.86 0.59
C GLU A 95 2.54 5.62 0.43
N ARG A 96 2.62 6.53 -0.54
CA ARG A 96 3.72 7.49 -0.66
C ARG A 96 3.43 8.72 0.20
N ARG A 97 4.32 9.02 1.15
CA ARG A 97 4.20 10.18 2.07
C ARG A 97 5.21 11.28 1.76
N ASP A 98 6.43 10.93 1.37
CA ASP A 98 7.44 11.90 0.94
C ASP A 98 7.46 12.02 -0.58
N SER A 99 7.14 13.23 -1.06
CA SER A 99 7.05 13.48 -2.49
C SER A 99 8.39 13.64 -3.20
N SER A 100 9.47 13.89 -2.44
CA SER A 100 10.82 14.11 -2.98
C SER A 100 11.53 12.83 -3.42
N ILE A 101 11.06 11.67 -2.94
CA ILE A 101 11.62 10.37 -3.32
C ILE A 101 10.87 9.82 -4.54
N SER A 102 11.55 9.82 -5.68
CA SER A 102 11.01 9.31 -6.95
C SER A 102 11.19 7.79 -7.12
N GLU A 103 12.25 7.22 -6.53
CA GLU A 103 12.60 5.81 -6.69
C GLU A 103 12.93 5.17 -5.34
N VAL A 104 12.68 3.87 -5.24
CA VAL A 104 12.97 3.07 -4.05
C VAL A 104 13.64 1.75 -4.40
N ARG A 105 14.31 1.17 -3.40
CA ARG A 105 14.80 -0.21 -3.40
C ARG A 105 13.94 -1.07 -2.50
N ILE A 106 13.61 -2.28 -2.97
CA ILE A 106 12.79 -3.24 -2.23
C ILE A 106 13.62 -4.48 -1.93
N VAL A 107 13.69 -4.83 -0.64
CA VAL A 107 14.46 -5.98 -0.14
C VAL A 107 13.57 -6.87 0.70
N LEU A 108 13.62 -8.18 0.45
CA LEU A 108 13.03 -9.19 1.31
C LEU A 108 14.04 -9.62 2.37
N ARG A 109 13.62 -9.62 3.62
CA ARG A 109 14.43 -10.03 4.77
C ARG A 109 13.67 -11.00 5.66
N ARG A 110 14.42 -11.73 6.47
CA ARG A 110 13.89 -12.63 7.49
C ARG A 110 14.44 -12.24 8.86
N LYS A 111 13.60 -12.20 9.90
CA LYS A 111 14.06 -11.87 11.25
C LYS A 111 15.13 -12.85 11.71
N GLY A 112 16.20 -12.33 12.32
CA GLY A 112 17.32 -13.13 12.81
C GLY A 112 18.28 -13.65 11.73
N ALA A 113 18.01 -13.44 10.44
CA ALA A 113 18.90 -13.81 9.35
C ALA A 113 19.69 -12.61 8.81
N SER A 114 20.98 -12.82 8.53
CA SER A 114 21.83 -11.80 7.87
C SER A 114 21.60 -11.73 6.36
N ALA A 115 21.14 -12.84 5.76
CA ALA A 115 20.84 -12.89 4.34
C ALA A 115 19.64 -12.01 3.99
N SER A 116 19.69 -11.42 2.79
CA SER A 116 18.59 -10.65 2.22
C SER A 116 18.49 -10.93 0.73
N THR A 117 17.30 -10.75 0.17
CA THR A 117 17.03 -10.95 -1.25
C THR A 117 16.60 -9.62 -1.85
N LEU A 118 17.32 -9.17 -2.88
CA LEU A 118 16.89 -8.00 -3.67
C LEU A 118 15.62 -8.39 -4.43
N VAL A 119 14.51 -7.72 -4.13
CA VAL A 119 13.23 -7.92 -4.83
C VAL A 119 13.18 -7.04 -6.06
N ALA A 120 13.56 -5.77 -5.89
CA ALA A 120 13.65 -4.81 -6.98
C ALA A 120 14.59 -3.66 -6.60
N ASP A 121 15.16 -3.00 -7.60
CA ASP A 121 16.01 -1.82 -7.44
C ASP A 121 15.56 -0.73 -8.40
N HIS A 122 15.72 0.54 -8.01
CA HIS A 122 15.30 1.71 -8.80
C HIS A 122 13.85 1.60 -9.34
N VAL A 123 12.91 1.19 -8.48
CA VAL A 123 11.49 1.16 -8.88
C VAL A 123 10.84 2.49 -8.55
N GLU A 124 9.95 2.95 -9.43
CA GLU A 124 9.19 4.16 -9.21
C GLU A 124 8.41 4.07 -7.89
N ASN A 125 8.47 5.13 -7.09
CA ASN A 125 7.78 5.23 -5.83
C ASN A 125 6.30 5.60 -6.04
N ASN A 126 5.54 4.75 -6.73
CA ASN A 126 4.14 5.00 -7.10
C ASN A 126 3.12 4.24 -6.24
N GLY A 127 3.58 3.47 -5.24
CA GLY A 127 2.73 2.80 -4.25
C GLY A 127 2.34 1.35 -4.59
N LEU A 128 2.78 0.82 -5.73
CA LEU A 128 2.49 -0.56 -6.12
C LEU A 128 3.70 -1.20 -6.80
N PHE A 129 4.04 -2.42 -6.37
CA PHE A 129 4.99 -3.27 -7.07
C PHE A 129 4.46 -4.71 -7.14
N VAL A 130 4.56 -5.32 -8.32
CA VAL A 130 4.19 -6.72 -8.53
C VAL A 130 5.46 -7.55 -8.58
N TYR A 131 5.67 -8.39 -7.57
CA TYR A 131 6.74 -9.37 -7.60
C TYR A 131 6.31 -10.56 -8.43
N GLN A 132 6.79 -10.65 -9.68
CA GLN A 132 6.24 -11.53 -10.70
C GLN A 132 6.22 -13.02 -10.31
N ALA A 133 7.26 -13.48 -9.62
CA ALA A 133 7.35 -14.84 -9.12
C ALA A 133 8.24 -14.88 -7.87
N VAL A 134 7.72 -15.42 -6.78
CA VAL A 134 8.51 -15.68 -5.57
C VAL A 134 9.50 -16.82 -5.87
N PRO A 135 10.82 -16.62 -5.74
CA PRO A 135 11.82 -17.63 -6.10
C PRO A 135 11.67 -18.92 -5.29
N ALA A 136 11.69 -20.05 -5.99
CA ALA A 136 11.91 -21.34 -5.36
C ALA A 136 13.32 -21.38 -4.76
N GLY A 137 13.45 -21.80 -3.51
CA GLY A 137 14.72 -21.82 -2.78
C GLY A 137 14.80 -20.87 -1.58
N ILE A 138 13.80 -20.01 -1.40
CA ILE A 138 13.62 -19.27 -0.14
C ILE A 138 13.02 -20.23 0.90
N THR A 139 13.72 -20.49 1.99
CA THR A 139 13.26 -21.38 3.08
C THR A 139 11.86 -20.98 3.58
N PRO A 140 10.86 -21.87 3.59
CA PRO A 140 9.55 -21.55 4.13
C PRO A 140 9.61 -21.13 5.60
N ALA A 141 8.99 -20.00 5.93
CA ALA A 141 8.91 -19.46 7.29
C ALA A 141 7.85 -18.36 7.38
N ASN A 142 7.56 -17.88 8.59
CA ASN A 142 6.51 -16.89 8.92
C ASN A 142 7.05 -15.55 9.47
N ASP A 143 8.36 -15.34 9.35
CA ASP A 143 9.12 -14.22 9.91
C ASP A 143 9.79 -13.37 8.82
N TYR A 144 9.26 -13.43 7.59
CA TYR A 144 9.69 -12.59 6.47
C TYR A 144 9.06 -11.21 6.56
N TYR A 145 9.78 -10.19 6.12
CA TYR A 145 9.26 -8.82 6.01
C TYR A 145 9.90 -8.13 4.80
N ILE A 146 9.15 -7.20 4.22
CA ILE A 146 9.66 -6.33 3.16
C ILE A 146 10.25 -5.09 3.80
N ARG A 147 11.43 -4.71 3.32
CA ARG A 147 12.06 -3.43 3.58
C ARG A 147 12.07 -2.62 2.30
N ILE A 148 11.48 -1.43 2.35
CA ILE A 148 11.56 -0.43 1.28
C ILE A 148 12.49 0.67 1.75
N MET A 149 13.36 1.15 0.86
CA MET A 149 14.36 2.17 1.18
C MET A 149 14.44 3.20 0.07
N SER A 150 14.75 4.45 0.44
CA SER A 150 15.21 5.45 -0.52
C SER A 150 16.55 5.01 -1.16
N MET A 151 16.86 5.55 -2.34
CA MET A 151 18.07 5.15 -3.08
C MET A 151 19.38 5.52 -2.37
N ASP A 152 19.38 6.57 -1.55
CA ASP A 152 20.50 6.97 -0.69
C ASP A 152 20.56 6.17 0.62
N GLY A 153 19.55 5.33 0.90
CA GLY A 153 19.45 4.51 2.11
C GLY A 153 19.14 5.29 3.39
N THR A 154 18.84 6.59 3.30
CA THR A 154 18.57 7.43 4.50
C THR A 154 17.18 7.19 5.07
N GLN A 155 16.22 6.80 4.23
CA GLN A 155 14.83 6.54 4.63
C GLN A 155 14.52 5.05 4.46
N VAL A 156 13.93 4.44 5.49
CA VAL A 156 13.66 3.00 5.58
C VAL A 156 12.30 2.75 6.22
N ALA A 157 11.52 1.87 5.61
CA ALA A 157 10.23 1.42 6.12
C ALA A 157 10.14 -0.10 5.97
N ASP A 158 9.65 -0.75 7.01
CA ASP A 158 9.47 -2.20 7.05
C ASP A 158 7.96 -2.52 7.07
N SER A 159 7.59 -3.63 6.44
CA SER A 159 6.26 -4.23 6.59
C SER A 159 6.12 -4.99 7.91
N GLY A 160 4.90 -5.40 8.24
CA GLY A 160 4.68 -6.50 9.19
C GLY A 160 5.30 -7.83 8.70
N CYS A 161 5.47 -8.78 9.62
CA CYS A 161 5.98 -10.10 9.27
C CYS A 161 4.91 -10.98 8.62
N PHE A 162 5.23 -11.64 7.52
CA PHE A 162 4.34 -12.50 6.75
C PHE A 162 4.99 -13.86 6.45
N SER A 163 4.22 -14.77 5.84
CA SER A 163 4.68 -16.13 5.56
C SER A 163 5.07 -16.36 4.10
N ILE A 164 6.16 -17.09 3.89
CA ILE A 164 6.53 -17.67 2.60
C ILE A 164 6.42 -19.19 2.71
N VAL A 165 5.75 -19.81 1.74
CA VAL A 165 5.56 -21.26 1.64
C VAL A 165 5.94 -21.74 0.25
N ALA A 166 6.14 -23.06 0.13
CA ALA A 166 6.41 -23.72 -1.14
C ALA A 166 5.19 -23.72 -2.08
#